data_AF-A0A441ARE2-F1
#
_entry.id   AF-A0A441ARE2-F1
#
_cell.length_a   1.000
_cell.length_b   1.000
_cell.length_c   1.000
_cell.angle_alpha   90.00
_cell.angle_beta   90.00
_cell.angle_gamma   90.00
#
_symmetry.space_group_name_H-M   'P 1'
#
loop_
_entity.id
_entity.type
_entity.pdbx_description
1 polymer ?
#
loop_
_entity_poly.entity_id
_entity_poly.type
_entity_poly.pdbx_seq_one_letter_code
_entity_poly.pdbx_strand_id
1 'polypeptide(L)'
;MGFRLFVPTLAGATLRERLLACIGATIGIALTGVISGLAMGGGPHVALLVAPMGASAVLLFAVPSSPLAQPWSIIGGNSISALVGVTVALVVHDPVIASGLAVALAIAAMSFTRSLHPPGGAAALTAVLGGPAVLSFGFLFPLVPVALNSTILVA
;
A
#
# COMPACT_ATOMS: atom_id res chain seq x y z
N MET A 1 -2.78 40.20 -17.33
CA MET A 1 -2.09 39.24 -16.43
C MET A 1 -3.03 38.07 -16.17
N GLY A 2 -2.89 36.97 -16.92
CA GLY A 2 -3.78 35.81 -16.78
C GLY A 2 -3.45 35.02 -15.52
N PHE A 3 -4.46 34.76 -14.69
CA PHE A 3 -4.38 33.91 -13.51
C PHE A 3 -3.89 32.51 -13.87
N ARG A 4 -2.61 32.22 -13.62
CA ARG A 4 -2.09 30.83 -13.57
C ARG A 4 -2.28 30.28 -12.15
N LEU A 5 -3.54 30.17 -11.70
CA LEU A 5 -3.87 29.66 -10.36
C LEU A 5 -3.66 28.15 -10.21
N PHE A 6 -3.55 27.42 -11.33
CA PHE A 6 -3.32 25.99 -11.33
C PHE A 6 -2.45 25.61 -12.53
N VAL A 7 -1.14 25.49 -12.30
CA VAL A 7 -0.24 24.82 -13.23
C VAL A 7 0.11 23.50 -12.57
N PRO A 8 -0.54 22.39 -12.95
CA PRO A 8 -0.24 21.09 -12.37
C PRO A 8 1.25 20.80 -12.55
N THR A 9 1.98 20.68 -11.44
CA THR A 9 3.34 20.17 -11.47
C THR A 9 3.24 18.70 -11.84
N LEU A 10 3.62 18.38 -13.07
CA LEU A 10 3.88 17.00 -13.47
C LEU A 10 5.04 16.53 -12.60
N ALA A 11 4.78 15.61 -11.68
CA ALA A 11 5.86 14.90 -10.99
C ALA A 11 6.82 14.38 -12.09
N GLY A 12 8.08 14.79 -11.94
CA GLY A 12 9.06 14.85 -13.02
C GLY A 12 9.20 13.53 -13.74
N ALA A 13 9.10 13.58 -15.07
CA ALA A 13 9.57 12.55 -15.98
C ALA A 13 9.26 12.97 -17.43
N THR A 14 10.20 12.76 -18.32
CA THR A 14 9.99 12.66 -19.76
C THR A 14 8.97 11.57 -20.10
N LEU A 15 8.37 11.60 -21.30
CA LEU A 15 7.47 10.54 -21.76
C LEU A 15 8.12 9.15 -21.66
N ARG A 16 9.43 9.07 -21.96
CA ARG A 16 10.22 7.83 -21.88
C ARG A 16 10.22 7.27 -20.45
N GLU A 17 10.53 8.09 -19.45
CA GLU A 17 10.56 7.67 -18.05
C GLU A 17 9.18 7.24 -17.56
N ARG A 18 8.10 7.87 -18.05
CA ARG A 18 6.73 7.45 -17.74
C ARG A 18 6.38 6.09 -18.33
N LEU A 19 6.77 5.84 -19.58
CA LEU A 19 6.56 4.53 -20.21
C LEU A 19 7.34 3.44 -19.46
N LEU A 20 8.58 3.72 -19.04
CA LEU A 20 9.35 2.81 -18.20
C LEU A 20 8.68 2.57 -16.85
N ALA A 21 8.13 3.60 -16.22
CA ALA A 21 7.40 3.47 -14.97
C ALA A 21 6.13 2.60 -15.13
N CYS A 22 5.37 2.78 -16.20
CA CYS A 22 4.20 1.93 -16.49
C CYS A 22 4.58 0.46 -16.71
N ILE A 23 5.66 0.21 -17.45
CA ILE A 23 6.18 -1.14 -17.68
C ILE A 23 6.65 -1.76 -16.36
N GLY A 24 7.42 -1.01 -15.56
CA GLY A 24 7.91 -1.44 -14.24
C GLY A 24 6.76 -1.77 -13.29
N ALA A 25 5.75 -0.90 -13.20
CA ALA A 25 4.56 -1.14 -12.38
C ALA A 25 3.78 -2.39 -12.84
N THR A 26 3.63 -2.58 -14.15
CA THR A 26 2.95 -3.76 -14.71
C THR A 26 3.69 -5.04 -14.31
N ILE A 27 5.01 -5.07 -14.53
CA ILE A 27 5.85 -6.24 -14.22
C ILE A 27 5.87 -6.48 -12.70
N GLY A 28 6.13 -5.45 -11.90
CA GLY A 28 6.23 -5.54 -10.44
C GLY A 28 4.94 -6.04 -9.80
N ILE A 29 3.78 -5.49 -10.19
CA ILE A 29 2.48 -5.94 -9.65
C ILE A 29 2.15 -7.36 -10.11
N ALA A 30 2.39 -7.70 -11.38
CA ALA A 30 2.14 -9.04 -11.89
C ALA A 30 3.00 -10.09 -11.16
N LEU A 31 4.30 -9.84 -11.01
CA LEU A 31 5.20 -10.72 -10.26
C LEU A 31 4.82 -10.80 -8.79
N THR A 32 4.46 -9.68 -8.17
CA THR A 32 3.98 -9.67 -6.78
C THR A 32 2.76 -10.57 -6.60
N GLY A 33 1.77 -10.47 -7.49
CA GLY A 33 0.58 -11.30 -7.44
C GLY A 33 0.86 -12.78 -7.67
N VAL A 34 1.67 -13.12 -8.68
CA VAL A 34 2.02 -14.51 -9.00
C VAL A 34 2.83 -15.15 -7.88
N ILE A 35 3.88 -14.47 -7.40
CA ILE A 35 4.75 -15.00 -6.34
C ILE A 35 3.97 -15.17 -5.04
N SER A 36 3.12 -14.18 -4.68
CA SER A 36 2.29 -14.28 -3.47
C SER A 36 1.25 -15.41 -3.57
N GLY A 37 0.64 -15.59 -4.75
CA GLY A 37 -0.30 -16.69 -5.01
C GLY A 37 0.35 -18.08 -4.92
N LEU A 38 1.57 -18.21 -5.46
CA LEU A 38 2.37 -19.43 -5.36
C LEU A 38 2.80 -19.71 -3.91
N ALA A 39 3.25 -18.69 -3.17
CA ALA A 39 3.66 -18.82 -1.77
C ALA A 39 2.52 -19.27 -0.85
N MET A 40 1.27 -18.92 -1.17
CA MET A 40 0.07 -19.32 -0.42
C MET A 40 -0.59 -20.62 -0.93
N GLY A 41 -0.01 -21.29 -1.92
CA GLY A 41 -0.53 -22.57 -2.43
C GLY A 41 -1.78 -22.48 -3.31
N GLY A 42 -2.23 -21.27 -3.68
CA GLY A 42 -3.38 -21.05 -4.55
C GLY A 42 -3.07 -21.20 -6.06
N GLY A 43 -1.78 -21.24 -6.41
CA GLY A 43 -1.32 -21.28 -7.80
C GLY A 43 -1.22 -19.90 -8.46
N PRO A 44 -0.71 -19.81 -9.70
CA PRO A 44 -0.38 -18.54 -10.36
C PRO A 44 -1.60 -17.70 -10.77
N HIS A 45 -2.81 -18.27 -10.70
CA HIS A 45 -4.07 -17.59 -11.06
C HIS A 45 -4.76 -16.94 -9.84
N VAL A 46 -4.30 -17.23 -8.62
CA VAL A 46 -4.80 -16.59 -7.39
C VAL A 46 -3.89 -15.41 -7.08
N ALA A 47 -4.26 -14.23 -7.58
CA ALA A 47 -3.53 -13.00 -7.27
C ALA A 47 -3.85 -12.55 -5.83
N LEU A 48 -3.03 -12.96 -4.87
CA LEU A 48 -3.09 -12.42 -3.52
C LEU A 48 -2.43 -11.04 -3.50
N LEU A 49 -3.19 -10.03 -3.92
CA LEU A 49 -2.77 -8.64 -3.95
C LEU A 49 -3.69 -7.79 -3.08
N VAL A 50 -3.09 -6.95 -2.23
CA VAL A 50 -3.82 -5.91 -1.50
C VAL A 50 -3.87 -4.63 -2.32
N ALA A 51 -5.03 -3.95 -2.32
CA ALA A 51 -5.24 -2.72 -3.07
C ALA A 51 -4.15 -1.62 -2.88
N PRO A 52 -3.56 -1.43 -1.68
CA PRO A 52 -2.46 -0.48 -1.48
C PRO A 52 -1.22 -0.71 -2.36
N MET A 53 -1.03 -1.92 -2.90
CA MET A 53 0.12 -2.21 -3.78
C MET A 53 0.08 -1.39 -5.06
N GLY A 54 -1.11 -1.07 -5.59
CA GLY A 54 -1.23 -0.21 -6.77
C GLY A 54 -0.65 1.19 -6.53
N ALA A 55 -1.03 1.82 -5.42
CA ALA A 55 -0.50 3.14 -5.05
C ALA A 55 0.98 3.08 -4.64
N SER A 56 1.43 1.98 -4.03
CA SER A 56 2.85 1.73 -3.73
C SER A 56 3.68 1.65 -5.02
N ALA A 57 3.19 0.95 -6.04
CA ALA A 57 3.84 0.86 -7.36
C ALA A 57 3.91 2.21 -8.06
N VAL A 58 2.87 3.06 -7.95
CA VAL A 58 2.93 4.44 -8.48
C VAL A 58 4.11 5.19 -7.87
N LEU A 59 4.27 5.15 -6.54
CA LEU A 59 5.40 5.83 -5.89
C LEU A 59 6.74 5.21 -6.28
N LEU A 60 6.84 3.88 -6.24
CA LEU A 60 8.07 3.15 -6.51
C LEU A 60 8.57 3.38 -7.93
N PHE A 61 7.69 3.37 -8.93
CA PHE A 61 8.11 3.43 -10.33
C PHE A 61 8.02 4.83 -10.94
N ALA A 62 7.06 5.66 -10.55
CA ALA A 62 6.91 7.00 -11.13
C ALA A 62 7.76 8.06 -10.41
N VAL A 63 8.05 7.87 -9.12
CA VAL A 63 8.88 8.80 -8.32
C VAL A 63 9.86 8.05 -7.40
N PRO A 64 10.74 7.18 -7.96
CA PRO A 64 11.61 6.29 -7.18
C PRO A 64 12.53 7.01 -6.19
N SER A 65 12.95 8.24 -6.51
CA SER A 65 13.81 9.06 -5.64
C SER A 65 13.09 9.62 -4.41
N SER A 66 11.77 9.45 -4.31
CA SER A 66 10.99 9.91 -3.16
C SER A 66 11.38 9.15 -1.89
N PRO A 67 11.56 9.84 -0.75
CA PRO A 67 11.69 9.18 0.56
C PRO A 67 10.50 8.26 0.89
N LEU A 68 9.31 8.58 0.35
CA LEU A 68 8.09 7.81 0.54
C LEU A 68 8.07 6.50 -0.28
N ALA A 69 8.96 6.39 -1.28
CA ALA A 69 9.13 5.20 -2.12
C ALA A 69 10.27 4.29 -1.63
N GLN A 70 10.97 4.65 -0.55
CA GLN A 70 12.06 3.84 -0.02
C GLN A 70 11.55 2.54 0.62
N PRO A 71 12.36 1.47 0.63
CA PRO A 71 11.94 0.15 1.11
C PRO A 71 11.27 0.14 2.49
N TRP A 72 11.83 0.88 3.46
CA TRP A 72 11.26 0.96 4.80
C TRP A 72 9.90 1.65 4.83
N SER A 73 9.70 2.69 4.02
CA SER A 73 8.41 3.37 3.88
C SER A 73 7.37 2.39 3.33
N ILE A 74 7.69 1.65 2.26
CA ILE A 74 6.74 0.72 1.64
C ILE A 74 6.43 -0.46 2.57
N ILE A 75 7.45 -1.16 3.06
CA ILE A 75 7.28 -2.38 3.87
C ILE A 75 6.72 -2.01 5.24
N GLY A 76 7.43 -1.15 5.98
CA GLY A 76 7.03 -0.74 7.33
C GLY A 76 5.71 0.03 7.31
N GLY A 77 5.55 0.98 6.39
CA GLY A 77 4.36 1.81 6.32
C GLY A 77 3.08 1.02 6.02
N ASN A 78 3.10 0.10 5.06
CA ASN A 78 1.93 -0.75 4.79
C ASN A 78 1.65 -1.74 5.93
N SER A 79 2.67 -2.46 6.42
CA SER A 79 2.48 -3.48 7.46
C SER A 79 2.05 -2.89 8.81
N ILE A 80 2.67 -1.80 9.26
CA ILE A 80 2.27 -1.12 10.50
C ILE A 80 0.85 -0.59 10.38
N SER A 81 0.51 0.04 9.25
CA SER A 81 -0.83 0.59 9.05
C SER A 81 -1.90 -0.50 9.00
N ALA A 82 -1.63 -1.62 8.35
CA ALA A 82 -2.53 -2.77 8.35
C ALA A 82 -2.73 -3.34 9.77
N LEU A 83 -1.66 -3.44 10.56
CA LEU A 83 -1.74 -3.89 11.96
C LEU A 83 -2.60 -2.96 12.81
N VAL A 84 -2.40 -1.65 12.67
CA VAL A 84 -3.23 -0.64 13.33
C VAL A 84 -4.69 -0.79 12.90
N GLY A 85 -4.95 -0.93 11.60
CA GLY A 85 -6.31 -1.09 11.09
C GLY A 85 -7.03 -2.34 11.61
N VAL A 86 -6.35 -3.49 11.64
CA VAL A 86 -6.91 -4.72 12.24
C VAL A 86 -7.20 -4.50 13.73
N THR A 87 -6.29 -3.85 14.45
CA THR A 87 -6.48 -3.56 15.89
C THR A 87 -7.70 -2.67 16.12
N VAL A 88 -7.87 -1.63 15.30
CA VAL A 88 -9.03 -0.73 15.41
C VAL A 88 -10.33 -1.47 15.07
N ALA A 89 -10.34 -2.29 14.01
CA ALA A 89 -11.51 -3.07 13.61
C ALA A 89 -12.00 -4.05 14.70
N LEU A 90 -11.11 -4.50 15.60
CA LEU A 90 -11.48 -5.38 16.72
C LEU A 90 -12.14 -4.63 17.90
N VAL A 91 -11.89 -3.32 18.03
CA VAL A 91 -12.35 -2.53 19.18
C VAL A 91 -13.53 -1.61 18.81
N VAL A 92 -13.54 -1.12 17.58
CA VAL A 92 -14.53 -0.15 17.08
C VAL A 92 -15.41 -0.81 16.03
N HIS A 93 -16.68 -1.01 16.39
CA HIS A 93 -17.64 -1.74 15.56
C HIS A 93 -18.30 -0.88 14.48
N ASP A 94 -18.38 0.44 14.69
CA ASP A 94 -18.89 1.36 13.66
C ASP A 94 -17.82 1.57 12.57
N PRO A 95 -18.07 1.15 11.33
CA PRO A 95 -17.04 1.16 10.28
C PRO A 95 -16.63 2.58 9.85
N VAL A 96 -17.49 3.58 10.01
CA VAL A 96 -17.18 4.97 9.66
C VAL A 96 -16.19 5.54 10.65
N ILE A 97 -16.47 5.36 11.95
CA ILE A 97 -15.58 5.80 13.03
C ILE A 97 -14.27 5.00 13.02
N ALA A 98 -14.36 3.67 12.86
CA ALA A 98 -13.20 2.79 12.79
C ALA A 98 -12.25 3.18 11.64
N SER A 99 -12.79 3.54 10.47
CA SER A 99 -11.99 3.97 9.31
C SER A 99 -11.19 5.23 9.61
N GLY A 100 -11.84 6.26 10.17
CA GLY A 100 -11.17 7.50 10.55
C GLY A 100 -10.08 7.29 11.60
N LEU A 101 -10.39 6.51 12.64
CA LEU A 101 -9.43 6.18 13.70
C LEU A 101 -8.25 5.35 13.18
N ALA A 102 -8.50 4.34 12.36
CA ALA A 102 -7.47 3.49 11.78
C ALA A 102 -6.47 4.30 10.96
N VAL A 103 -6.95 5.19 10.09
CA VAL A 103 -6.08 6.05 9.27
C VAL A 103 -5.29 7.03 10.14
N ALA A 104 -5.95 7.70 11.10
CA ALA A 104 -5.29 8.66 11.97
C ALA A 104 -4.18 8.00 12.81
N LEU A 105 -4.47 6.86 13.43
CA LEU A 105 -3.51 6.09 14.22
C LEU A 105 -2.39 5.50 13.34
N ALA A 106 -2.70 5.07 12.12
CA ALA A 106 -1.70 4.59 11.17
C ALA A 106 -0.72 5.71 10.78
N ILE A 107 -1.21 6.92 10.49
CA ILE A 107 -0.36 8.09 10.20
C ILE A 107 0.53 8.39 11.41
N ALA A 108 -0.02 8.37 12.63
CA ALA A 108 0.75 8.60 13.84
C ALA A 108 1.84 7.53 14.04
N ALA A 109 1.49 6.26 13.88
CA ALA A 109 2.42 5.13 14.00
C ALA A 109 3.54 5.21 12.96
N MET A 110 3.21 5.43 11.69
CA MET A 110 4.20 5.60 10.62
C MET A 110 5.11 6.81 10.85
N SER A 111 4.57 7.90 11.39
CA SER A 111 5.35 9.10 11.73
C SER A 111 6.36 8.80 12.83
N PHE A 112 5.95 8.03 13.84
CA PHE A 112 6.81 7.61 14.94
C PHE A 112 7.92 6.65 14.45
N THR A 113 7.58 5.67 13.61
CA THR A 113 8.53 4.69 13.06
C THR A 113 9.31 5.20 11.85
N ARG A 114 9.09 6.45 11.43
CA ARG A 114 9.69 7.08 10.24
C ARG A 114 9.49 6.25 8.97
N SER A 115 8.34 5.61 8.85
CA SER A 115 7.94 4.77 7.71
C SER A 115 6.73 5.37 6.98
N LEU A 116 6.64 6.71 6.93
CA LEU A 116 5.50 7.39 6.32
C LEU A 116 5.36 6.98 4.86
N HIS A 117 4.24 6.35 4.55
CA HIS A 117 3.92 5.85 3.23
C HIS A 117 2.43 6.00 2.99
N PRO A 118 1.99 6.95 2.14
CA PRO A 118 0.56 7.23 1.95
C PRO A 118 -0.31 6.00 1.61
N PRO A 119 0.15 5.02 0.80
CA PRO A 119 -0.58 3.76 0.61
C PRO A 119 -0.88 2.99 1.90
N GLY A 120 -0.09 3.17 2.96
CA GLY A 120 -0.36 2.61 4.29
C GLY A 120 -1.72 3.05 4.85
N GLY A 121 -2.16 4.28 4.59
CA GLY A 121 -3.51 4.72 4.96
C GLY A 121 -4.60 3.86 4.31
N ALA A 122 -4.42 3.49 3.04
CA ALA A 122 -5.30 2.54 2.35
C ALA A 122 -5.18 1.12 2.92
N ALA A 123 -4.01 0.70 3.41
CA ALA A 123 -3.84 -0.59 4.08
C ALA A 123 -4.61 -0.66 5.40
N ALA A 124 -4.59 0.42 6.18
CA ALA A 124 -5.41 0.55 7.39
C ALA A 124 -6.91 0.50 7.08
N LEU A 125 -7.36 1.22 6.03
CA LEU A 125 -8.76 1.15 5.58
C LEU A 125 -9.15 -0.24 5.08
N THR A 126 -8.26 -0.91 4.35
CA THR A 126 -8.50 -2.28 3.87
C THR A 126 -8.69 -3.24 5.04
N ALA A 127 -7.96 -3.05 6.14
CA ALA A 127 -8.14 -3.86 7.35
C ALA A 127 -9.52 -3.66 8.01
N VAL A 128 -10.06 -2.44 7.98
CA VAL A 128 -11.38 -2.12 8.56
C VAL A 128 -12.53 -2.52 7.61
N LEU A 129 -12.39 -2.26 6.31
CA LEU A 129 -13.46 -2.38 5.32
C LEU A 129 -13.39 -3.66 4.49
N GLY A 130 -12.35 -4.47 4.64
CA GLY A 130 -12.08 -5.66 3.83
C GLY A 130 -13.02 -6.84 4.04
N GLY A 131 -13.99 -6.71 4.95
CA GLY A 131 -15.03 -7.70 5.18
C GLY A 131 -14.50 -9.07 5.65
N PRO A 132 -15.28 -10.14 5.45
CA PRO A 132 -14.95 -11.48 5.97
C PRO A 132 -13.60 -12.02 5.49
N ALA A 133 -13.18 -11.66 4.27
CA ALA A 133 -11.93 -12.10 3.69
C ALA A 133 -10.71 -11.55 4.43
N VAL A 134 -10.77 -10.32 4.95
CA VAL A 134 -9.67 -9.74 5.75
C VAL A 134 -9.79 -10.15 7.21
N LEU A 135 -11.01 -10.23 7.73
CA LEU A 135 -11.28 -10.67 9.10
C LEU A 135 -10.82 -12.12 9.35
N SER A 136 -10.94 -13.01 8.36
CA SER A 136 -10.47 -14.40 8.48
C SER A 136 -8.95 -14.52 8.63
N PHE A 137 -8.19 -13.57 8.07
CA PHE A 137 -6.74 -13.48 8.29
C PHE A 137 -6.41 -12.88 9.67
N GLY A 138 -7.25 -12.00 10.22
CA GLY A 138 -6.99 -11.34 11.50
C GLY A 138 -5.60 -10.71 11.57
N PHE A 139 -4.81 -11.01 12.60
CA PHE A 139 -3.44 -10.52 12.75
C PHE A 139 -2.43 -11.10 11.75
N LEU A 140 -2.82 -12.07 10.92
CA LEU A 140 -2.00 -12.50 9.79
C LEU A 140 -2.13 -11.55 8.60
N PHE A 141 -3.20 -10.73 8.50
CA PHE A 141 -3.39 -9.82 7.38
C PHE A 141 -2.21 -8.83 7.18
N PRO A 142 -1.65 -8.20 8.23
CA PRO A 142 -0.49 -7.30 8.10
C PRO A 142 0.79 -8.01 7.63
N LEU A 143 0.90 -9.32 7.87
CA LEU A 143 2.11 -10.11 7.58
C LEU A 143 2.01 -10.84 6.24
N VAL A 144 0.89 -11.54 6.01
CA VAL A 144 0.78 -12.53 4.94
C VAL A 144 0.45 -11.89 3.60
N PRO A 145 -0.67 -11.17 3.40
CA PRO A 145 -0.82 -10.46 2.14
C PRO A 145 -0.02 -9.15 2.15
N VAL A 146 -0.05 -8.36 3.23
CA VAL A 146 0.48 -6.98 3.18
C VAL A 146 2.02 -6.91 3.19
N ALA A 147 2.70 -7.50 4.19
CA ALA A 147 4.15 -7.45 4.25
C ALA A 147 4.78 -8.22 3.09
N LEU A 148 4.27 -9.42 2.77
CA LEU A 148 4.74 -10.22 1.64
C LEU A 148 4.65 -9.45 0.31
N ASN A 149 3.49 -8.87 0.01
CA ASN A 149 3.33 -8.07 -1.22
C ASN A 149 4.32 -6.90 -1.23
N SER A 150 4.45 -6.19 -0.11
CA SER A 150 5.35 -5.04 0.00
C SER A 150 6.81 -5.43 -0.19
N THR A 151 7.24 -6.57 0.35
CA THR A 151 8.60 -7.08 0.19
C THR A 151 8.90 -7.51 -1.24
N ILE A 152 7.95 -8.19 -1.90
CA ILE A 152 8.14 -8.66 -3.28
C ILE A 152 8.16 -7.47 -4.24
N LEU A 153 7.28 -6.48 -4.03
CA LEU A 153 7.20 -5.31 -4.89
C LEU A 153 8.48 -4.46 -4.88
N VAL A 154 9.20 -4.45 -3.75
CA VAL A 154 10.41 -3.66 -3.54
C VAL A 154 11.70 -4.40 -3.89
N ALA A 155 11.66 -5.74 -3.93
CA ALA A 155 12.81 -6.60 -4.23
C ALA A 155 13.26 -6.49 -5.69
#